data_AF-A0A1C2E9W9-F1
#
_entry.id   AF-A0A1C2E9W9-F1
#
_cell.length_a   1.000
_cell.length_b   1.000
_cell.length_c   1.000
_cell.angle_alpha   90.00
_cell.angle_beta   90.00
_cell.angle_gamma   90.00
#
_symmetry.space_group_name_H-M   'P 1'
#
loop_
_entity.id
_entity.type
_entity.pdbx_description
1 polymer ?
#
loop_
_entity_poly.entity_id
_entity_poly.type
_entity_poly.pdbx_seq_one_letter_code
_entity_poly.pdbx_strand_id
1 'polypeptide(L)'
;MARLPPTAGSVQVLDNGVPLGTVTLQADGTWNLPAAGLAQGTHTFTARVDGVISNPWTVNIQQNNEMNLVEPHFKNATSAGNGREQINYYAYEGDGYVEIPAYGALNGDTVRVSWVGRSVTIDSEIQTVTNPAIPLVFKISMYEVIDCIGVNATIKYTVVRPPSNEVHRSLALSLTVMGHSGAITAPTINSPDNNNLRVQFATDYYSAQARFIGLTTVESPIKQFNGNYINFTIDQTWLNANRGRPVLFNWSLKRFGNSQIFYSQILRVNDLKYKEVDPGTIEQFDPATRDAIQRFIASAYVLIKLLFKR
;
A
#
# COMPACT_ATOMS: atom_id res chain seq x y z
N MET A 1 78.55 -8.66 8.67
CA MET A 1 77.76 -9.89 8.93
C MET A 1 76.55 -9.86 8.02
N ALA A 2 76.51 -10.73 7.02
CA ALA A 2 75.34 -10.87 6.15
C ALA A 2 74.22 -11.54 6.94
N ARG A 3 73.06 -10.88 7.02
CA ARG A 3 71.84 -11.41 7.63
C ARG A 3 71.37 -12.60 6.78
N LEU A 4 71.33 -13.80 7.35
CA LEU A 4 70.77 -14.98 6.69
C LEU A 4 69.34 -14.67 6.21
N PRO A 5 68.92 -15.16 5.02
CA PRO A 5 67.53 -15.04 4.60
C PRO A 5 66.63 -15.72 5.65
N PRO A 6 65.45 -15.18 5.96
CA PRO A 6 64.54 -15.84 6.90
C PRO A 6 64.23 -17.24 6.38
N THR A 7 64.70 -18.27 7.08
CA THR A 7 64.26 -19.65 6.90
C THR A 7 62.75 -19.71 7.01
N ALA A 8 62.10 -20.54 6.19
CA ALA A 8 60.65 -20.75 6.19
C ALA A 8 60.10 -20.76 7.63
N GLY A 9 59.30 -19.75 7.95
CA GLY A 9 58.78 -19.48 9.29
C GLY A 9 57.26 -19.35 9.27
N SER A 10 56.69 -18.98 10.41
CA SER A 10 55.26 -18.66 10.50
C SER A 10 55.07 -17.24 11.03
N VAL A 11 54.11 -16.53 10.47
CA VAL A 11 53.66 -15.21 10.92
C VAL A 11 52.32 -15.40 11.63
N GLN A 12 52.27 -15.14 12.93
CA GLN A 12 51.03 -15.06 13.69
C GLN A 12 50.53 -13.62 13.66
N VAL A 13 49.32 -13.40 13.15
CA VAL A 13 48.66 -12.08 13.17
C VAL A 13 47.67 -12.06 14.33
N LEU A 14 47.72 -10.99 15.11
CA LEU A 14 46.80 -10.72 16.20
C LEU A 14 45.98 -9.48 15.86
N ASP A 15 44.70 -9.50 16.21
CA ASP A 15 43.75 -8.39 16.12
C ASP A 15 43.33 -8.00 17.54
N ASN A 16 43.62 -6.77 17.96
CA ASN A 16 43.36 -6.28 19.32
C ASN A 16 43.92 -7.23 20.41
N GLY A 17 45.06 -7.86 20.12
CA GLY A 17 45.73 -8.82 21.00
C GLY A 17 45.19 -10.25 20.96
N VAL A 18 44.12 -10.52 20.19
CA VAL A 18 43.57 -11.86 20.00
C VAL A 18 44.15 -12.48 18.72
N PRO A 19 44.62 -13.75 18.74
CA PRO A 19 45.09 -14.41 17.52
C PRO A 19 44.01 -14.46 16.43
N LEU A 20 44.29 -13.81 15.29
CA LEU A 20 43.45 -13.83 14.10
C LEU A 20 43.77 -15.04 13.22
N GLY A 21 45.06 -15.38 13.10
CA GLY A 21 45.52 -16.53 12.31
C GLY A 21 47.03 -16.62 12.19
N THR A 22 47.50 -17.71 11.61
CA THR A 22 48.91 -17.96 11.34
C THR A 22 49.10 -18.34 9.87
N VAL A 23 50.08 -17.74 9.20
CA VAL A 23 50.42 -18.00 7.80
C VAL A 23 51.91 -18.30 7.63
N THR A 24 52.28 -19.05 6.59
CA THR A 24 53.67 -19.30 6.22
C THR A 24 54.36 -18.02 5.75
N LEU A 25 55.54 -17.74 6.32
CA LEU A 25 56.48 -16.74 5.83
C LEU A 25 57.27 -17.34 4.66
N GLN A 26 57.15 -16.73 3.48
CA GLN A 26 57.86 -17.16 2.27
C GLN A 26 59.36 -16.82 2.37
N ALA A 27 60.18 -17.50 1.57
CA ALA A 27 61.63 -17.29 1.56
C ALA A 27 62.05 -15.88 1.10
N ASP A 28 61.17 -15.18 0.36
CA ASP A 28 61.35 -13.79 -0.06
C ASP A 28 60.89 -12.77 1.01
N GLY A 29 60.43 -13.25 2.17
CA GLY A 29 59.94 -12.45 3.29
C GLY A 29 58.48 -12.01 3.16
N THR A 30 57.75 -12.45 2.12
CA THR A 30 56.34 -12.12 1.94
C THR A 30 55.42 -13.12 2.65
N TRP A 31 54.21 -12.66 2.97
CA TRP A 31 53.15 -13.47 3.56
C TRP A 31 51.80 -12.78 3.28
N ASN A 32 50.70 -13.54 3.29
CA ASN A 32 49.37 -13.01 3.08
C ASN A 32 48.35 -13.78 3.93
N LEU A 33 47.69 -13.10 4.86
CA LEU A 33 46.60 -13.67 5.65
C LEU A 33 45.26 -13.03 5.20
N PRO A 34 44.42 -13.75 4.44
CA PRO A 34 43.06 -13.29 4.16
C PRO A 34 42.26 -13.21 5.47
N ALA A 35 41.72 -12.04 5.77
CA ALA A 35 40.83 -11.82 6.91
C ALA A 35 39.43 -11.45 6.40
N ALA A 36 38.40 -12.07 6.97
CA ALA A 36 37.00 -11.80 6.65
C ALA A 36 36.18 -11.75 7.94
N GLY A 37 35.06 -11.02 7.93
CA GLY A 37 34.15 -10.94 9.07
C GLY A 37 34.69 -10.13 10.26
N LEU A 38 35.66 -9.24 10.04
CA LEU A 38 36.07 -8.27 11.06
C LEU A 38 34.87 -7.39 11.43
N ALA A 39 34.67 -7.18 12.72
CA ALA A 39 33.60 -6.32 13.23
C ALA A 39 33.81 -4.87 12.79
N GLN A 40 32.76 -4.05 12.87
CA GLN A 40 32.93 -2.61 12.70
C GLN A 40 33.76 -2.04 13.85
N GLY A 41 34.64 -1.09 13.53
CA GLY A 41 35.40 -0.34 14.51
C GLY A 41 36.90 -0.39 14.25
N THR A 42 37.64 0.05 15.25
CA THR A 42 39.10 0.13 15.18
C THR A 42 39.73 -1.21 15.55
N HIS A 43 40.53 -1.74 14.63
CA HIS A 43 41.32 -2.95 14.78
C HIS A 43 42.79 -2.59 14.83
N THR A 44 43.45 -2.99 15.92
CA THR A 44 44.90 -2.80 16.09
C THR A 44 45.59 -4.13 15.86
N PHE A 45 46.24 -4.27 14.72
CA PHE A 45 46.91 -5.49 14.33
C PHE A 45 48.38 -5.49 14.75
N THR A 46 48.88 -6.67 15.13
CA THR A 46 50.31 -6.94 15.28
C THR A 46 50.67 -8.24 14.59
N ALA A 47 51.89 -8.33 14.06
CA ALA A 47 52.44 -9.56 13.51
C ALA A 47 53.58 -10.06 14.40
N ARG A 48 53.62 -11.38 14.64
CA ARG A 48 54.64 -12.04 15.44
C ARG A 48 55.37 -13.11 14.62
N VAL A 49 56.71 -13.03 14.64
CA VAL A 49 57.62 -14.00 13.99
C VAL A 49 58.74 -14.32 14.98
N ASP A 50 58.94 -15.60 15.28
CA ASP A 50 60.00 -16.10 16.18
C ASP A 50 60.12 -15.34 17.51
N GLY A 51 58.98 -14.94 18.07
CA GLY A 51 58.91 -14.20 19.33
C GLY A 51 59.03 -12.68 19.22
N VAL A 52 59.45 -12.15 18.07
CA VAL A 52 59.50 -10.71 17.78
C VAL A 52 58.12 -10.22 17.35
N ILE A 53 57.66 -9.09 17.91
CA ILE A 53 56.37 -8.47 17.61
C ILE A 53 56.60 -7.19 16.80
N SER A 54 55.81 -6.96 15.75
CA SER A 54 55.85 -5.73 14.97
C SER A 54 55.37 -4.52 15.76
N ASN A 55 55.64 -3.32 15.26
CA ASN A 55 54.84 -2.16 15.64
C ASN A 55 53.36 -2.42 15.27
N PRO A 56 52.40 -1.94 16.06
CA PRO A 56 51.00 -2.07 15.73
C PRO A 56 50.67 -1.22 14.50
N TRP A 57 49.75 -1.69 13.67
CA TRP A 57 49.06 -0.87 12.68
C TRP A 57 47.56 -0.93 12.89
N THR A 58 46.91 0.19 12.62
CA THR A 58 45.48 0.34 12.89
C THR A 58 44.71 0.38 11.59
N VAL A 59 43.63 -0.40 11.52
CA VAL A 59 42.63 -0.34 10.44
C VAL A 59 41.30 -0.03 11.08
N ASN A 60 40.56 0.92 10.52
CA ASN A 60 39.20 1.18 10.95
C ASN A 60 38.22 0.56 9.95
N ILE A 61 37.52 -0.49 10.37
CA ILE A 61 36.47 -1.11 9.57
C ILE A 61 35.22 -0.25 9.71
N GLN A 62 34.80 0.37 8.61
CA GLN A 62 33.57 1.18 8.57
C GLN A 62 32.41 0.35 8.04
N GLN A 63 31.23 0.58 8.62
CA GLN A 63 29.99 0.07 8.05
C GLN A 63 29.74 0.77 6.71
N ASN A 64 29.44 -0.01 5.66
CA ASN A 64 28.99 0.58 4.42
C ASN A 64 27.62 1.21 4.63
N ASN A 65 27.57 2.54 4.64
CA ASN A 65 26.35 3.31 4.82
C ASN A 65 25.72 3.72 3.49
N GLU A 66 26.33 3.37 2.36
CA GLU A 66 25.76 3.64 1.05
C GLU A 66 24.45 2.85 0.88
N MET A 67 23.44 3.51 0.30
CA MET A 67 22.18 2.89 -0.05
C MET A 67 21.99 2.92 -1.56
N ASN A 68 21.55 1.80 -2.12
CA ASN A 68 21.13 1.74 -3.52
C ASN A 68 19.60 1.84 -3.63
N LEU A 69 19.07 3.06 -3.64
CA LEU A 69 17.63 3.32 -3.61
C LEU A 69 17.03 3.43 -5.02
N VAL A 70 16.91 2.29 -5.70
CA VAL A 70 16.28 2.15 -7.02
C VAL A 70 14.74 2.20 -6.94
N GLU A 71 14.04 2.11 -8.07
CA GLU A 71 12.58 2.05 -8.09
C GLU A 71 12.06 0.82 -7.33
N PRO A 72 10.92 0.92 -6.62
CA PRO A 72 10.26 -0.26 -6.07
C PRO A 72 9.69 -1.16 -7.18
N HIS A 73 9.35 -2.41 -6.85
CA HIS A 73 8.64 -3.32 -7.75
C HIS A 73 7.17 -3.46 -7.31
N PHE A 74 6.22 -3.40 -8.24
CA PHE A 74 4.84 -3.78 -7.95
C PHE A 74 4.62 -5.25 -8.29
N LYS A 75 4.24 -6.05 -7.30
CA LYS A 75 4.09 -7.50 -7.45
C LYS A 75 3.16 -7.85 -8.61
N ASN A 76 3.58 -8.83 -9.42
CA ASN A 76 2.91 -9.29 -10.64
C ASN A 76 2.87 -8.28 -11.80
N ALA A 77 3.47 -7.09 -11.65
CA ALA A 77 3.65 -6.18 -12.76
C ALA A 77 4.82 -6.63 -13.65
N THR A 78 4.78 -6.21 -14.91
CA THR A 78 5.85 -6.45 -15.88
C THR A 78 6.57 -5.14 -16.18
N SER A 79 7.89 -5.21 -16.38
CA SER A 79 8.67 -4.02 -16.73
C SER A 79 8.21 -3.46 -18.08
N ALA A 80 8.03 -2.14 -18.12
CA ALA A 80 7.83 -1.36 -19.34
C ALA A 80 9.04 -0.47 -19.67
N GLY A 81 10.17 -0.66 -18.95
CA GLY A 81 11.40 0.10 -19.08
C GLY A 81 11.33 1.52 -18.50
N ASN A 82 12.50 2.14 -18.27
CA ASN A 82 12.63 3.53 -17.82
C ASN A 82 11.84 3.87 -16.53
N GLY A 83 11.98 3.03 -15.49
CA GLY A 83 11.26 3.23 -14.23
C GLY A 83 9.74 3.05 -14.35
N ARG A 84 9.28 2.25 -15.31
CA ARG A 84 7.86 1.96 -15.53
C ARG A 84 7.57 0.48 -15.44
N GLU A 85 6.39 0.19 -14.92
CA GLU A 85 5.80 -1.14 -14.91
C GLU A 85 4.35 -1.08 -15.38
N GLN A 86 3.82 -2.22 -15.79
CA GLN A 86 2.43 -2.38 -16.18
C GLN A 86 1.83 -3.62 -15.55
N ILE A 87 0.59 -3.51 -15.06
CA ILE A 87 -0.17 -4.63 -14.50
C ILE A 87 -1.57 -4.66 -15.11
N ASN A 88 -2.08 -5.85 -15.44
CA ASN A 88 -3.50 -6.05 -15.73
C ASN A 88 -4.24 -6.41 -14.43
N TYR A 89 -5.06 -5.50 -13.91
CA TYR A 89 -5.77 -5.72 -12.65
C TYR A 89 -6.65 -6.97 -12.68
N TYR A 90 -7.36 -7.24 -13.77
CA TYR A 90 -8.27 -8.39 -13.85
C TYR A 90 -7.55 -9.75 -13.91
N ALA A 91 -6.24 -9.77 -14.18
CA ALA A 91 -5.45 -11.00 -14.07
C ALA A 91 -5.01 -11.28 -12.62
N TYR A 92 -5.03 -10.26 -11.75
CA TYR A 92 -4.52 -10.30 -10.38
C TYR A 92 -5.45 -9.51 -9.44
N GLU A 93 -6.75 -9.78 -9.50
CA GLU A 93 -7.75 -9.04 -8.70
C GLU A 93 -7.45 -9.12 -7.20
N GLY A 94 -7.72 -8.02 -6.50
CA GLY A 94 -7.52 -7.91 -5.06
C GLY A 94 -6.50 -6.83 -4.70
N ASP A 95 -5.94 -6.96 -3.50
CA ASP A 95 -4.97 -6.00 -2.98
C ASP A 95 -3.64 -6.09 -3.74
N GLY A 96 -3.00 -4.93 -3.92
CA GLY A 96 -1.68 -4.81 -4.51
C GLY A 96 -0.57 -4.93 -3.46
N TYR A 97 0.65 -5.22 -3.92
CA TYR A 97 1.82 -5.33 -3.05
C TYR A 97 3.03 -4.65 -3.71
N VAL A 98 3.66 -3.74 -2.97
CA VAL A 98 4.90 -3.07 -3.35
C VAL A 98 6.06 -3.77 -2.65
N GLU A 99 7.00 -4.27 -3.42
CA GLU A 99 8.19 -4.99 -2.95
C GLU A 99 9.40 -4.05 -3.06
N ILE A 100 10.10 -3.85 -1.94
CA ILE A 100 11.29 -2.98 -1.90
C ILE A 100 12.53 -3.80 -2.26
N PRO A 101 13.29 -3.40 -3.31
CA PRO A 101 14.53 -4.07 -3.68
C PRO A 101 15.59 -4.00 -2.58
N ALA A 102 16.56 -4.91 -2.63
CA ALA A 102 17.70 -4.86 -1.73
C ALA A 102 18.48 -3.55 -1.95
N TYR A 103 18.51 -2.71 -0.92
CA TYR A 103 19.16 -1.39 -0.98
C TYR A 103 20.40 -1.28 -0.09
N GLY A 104 20.87 -2.39 0.49
CA GLY A 104 21.88 -2.38 1.55
C GLY A 104 21.27 -2.11 2.93
N ALA A 105 20.12 -2.73 3.21
CA ALA A 105 19.37 -2.54 4.45
C ALA A 105 20.18 -2.90 5.71
N LEU A 106 20.05 -2.11 6.75
CA LEU A 106 20.65 -2.33 8.07
C LEU A 106 19.57 -2.48 9.14
N ASN A 107 19.87 -3.25 10.18
CA ASN A 107 18.97 -3.42 11.31
C ASN A 107 18.61 -2.06 11.93
N GLY A 108 17.31 -1.80 12.10
CA GLY A 108 16.79 -0.53 12.60
C GLY A 108 16.48 0.51 11.52
N ASP A 109 16.84 0.29 10.25
CA ASP A 109 16.31 1.11 9.15
C ASP A 109 14.77 1.10 9.21
N THR A 110 14.15 2.26 9.00
CA THR A 110 12.69 2.36 8.89
C THR A 110 12.30 2.72 7.48
N VAL A 111 11.33 2.00 6.92
CA VAL A 111 10.92 2.10 5.53
C VAL A 111 9.43 2.37 5.42
N ARG A 112 9.05 3.24 4.49
CA ARG A 112 7.66 3.60 4.21
C ARG A 112 7.47 3.78 2.71
N VAL A 113 6.34 3.29 2.19
CA VAL A 113 5.92 3.47 0.80
C VAL A 113 4.96 4.64 0.68
N SER A 114 5.12 5.44 -0.37
CA SER A 114 4.18 6.47 -0.79
C SER A 114 3.60 6.10 -2.15
N TRP A 115 2.28 5.98 -2.21
CA TRP A 115 1.51 5.74 -3.42
C TRP A 115 0.75 7.01 -3.79
N VAL A 116 1.08 7.56 -4.95
CA VAL A 116 0.38 8.70 -5.56
C VAL A 116 -0.52 8.14 -6.66
N GLY A 117 -1.81 8.00 -6.33
CA GLY A 117 -2.83 7.50 -7.25
C GLY A 117 -3.51 8.63 -8.04
N ARG A 118 -4.63 8.29 -8.68
CA ARG A 118 -5.41 9.22 -9.51
C ARG A 118 -5.95 10.44 -8.76
N SER A 119 -6.38 10.25 -7.51
CA SER A 119 -7.07 11.29 -6.73
C SER A 119 -6.64 11.39 -5.27
N VAL A 120 -5.70 10.55 -4.84
CA VAL A 120 -5.20 10.53 -3.46
C VAL A 120 -3.74 10.15 -3.43
N THR A 121 -3.04 10.65 -2.42
CA THR A 121 -1.72 10.16 -2.02
C THR A 121 -1.88 9.45 -0.68
N ILE A 122 -1.38 8.23 -0.59
CA ILE A 122 -1.35 7.46 0.65
C ILE A 122 0.09 7.15 1.01
N ASP A 123 0.40 7.22 2.30
CA ASP A 123 1.63 6.68 2.84
C ASP A 123 1.27 5.41 3.62
N SER A 124 2.11 4.38 3.49
CA SER A 124 1.96 3.16 4.27
C SER A 124 2.29 3.40 5.73
N GLU A 125 1.95 2.41 6.58
CA GLU A 125 2.60 2.26 7.87
C GLU A 125 4.12 2.08 7.70
N ILE A 126 4.87 2.40 8.75
CA ILE A 126 6.33 2.23 8.79
C ILE A 126 6.66 0.77 9.11
N GLN A 127 7.57 0.16 8.34
CA GLN A 127 8.21 -1.11 8.69
C GLN A 127 9.64 -0.88 9.14
N THR A 128 10.05 -1.55 10.21
CA THR A 128 11.43 -1.52 10.72
C THR A 128 12.16 -2.78 10.27
N VAL A 129 13.33 -2.61 9.68
CA VAL A 129 14.20 -3.72 9.27
C VAL A 129 14.75 -4.42 10.51
N THR A 130 14.55 -5.74 10.57
CA THR A 130 15.12 -6.64 11.57
C THR A 130 16.06 -7.64 10.91
N ASN A 131 16.97 -8.24 11.68
CA ASN A 131 17.87 -9.29 11.19
C ASN A 131 17.45 -10.69 11.69
N PRO A 132 17.37 -11.71 10.81
CA PRO A 132 17.59 -11.66 9.36
C PRO A 132 16.48 -10.88 8.62
N ALA A 133 16.85 -10.21 7.53
CA ALA A 133 15.95 -9.33 6.79
C ALA A 133 14.73 -10.08 6.24
N ILE A 134 13.54 -9.69 6.69
CA ILE A 134 12.27 -10.07 6.07
C ILE A 134 12.09 -9.21 4.82
N PRO A 135 11.57 -9.75 3.69
CA PRO A 135 11.23 -8.94 2.54
C PRO A 135 10.30 -7.78 2.93
N LEU A 136 10.71 -6.56 2.56
CA LEU A 136 9.92 -5.36 2.79
C LEU A 136 8.82 -5.28 1.74
N VAL A 137 7.61 -5.71 2.14
CA VAL A 137 6.44 -5.75 1.27
C VAL A 137 5.32 -4.93 1.88
N PHE A 138 4.79 -3.99 1.10
CA PHE A 138 3.76 -3.05 1.54
C PHE A 138 2.46 -3.27 0.77
N LYS A 139 1.38 -3.49 1.52
CA LYS A 139 0.04 -3.68 0.95
C LYS A 139 -0.52 -2.35 0.43
N ILE A 140 -1.09 -2.38 -0.77
CA ILE A 140 -1.91 -1.31 -1.36
C ILE A 140 -3.33 -1.84 -1.47
N SER A 141 -4.31 -1.13 -0.93
CA SER A 141 -5.71 -1.56 -1.00
C SER A 141 -6.17 -1.73 -2.45
N MET A 142 -6.96 -2.76 -2.73
CA MET A 142 -7.57 -2.98 -4.04
C MET A 142 -8.29 -1.74 -4.58
N TYR A 143 -8.88 -0.91 -3.71
CA TYR A 143 -9.57 0.30 -4.13
C TYR A 143 -8.62 1.35 -4.72
N GLU A 144 -7.39 1.43 -4.23
CA GLU A 144 -6.36 2.33 -4.75
C GLU A 144 -5.83 1.88 -6.11
N VAL A 145 -5.71 0.56 -6.29
CA VAL A 145 -5.34 -0.04 -7.57
C VAL A 145 -6.46 0.15 -8.60
N ILE A 146 -7.70 -0.18 -8.24
CA ILE A 146 -8.90 0.01 -9.07
C ILE A 146 -9.04 1.47 -9.50
N ASP A 147 -8.81 2.42 -8.58
CA ASP A 147 -8.92 3.85 -8.88
C ASP A 147 -7.95 4.33 -9.95
N CYS A 148 -6.85 3.60 -10.12
CA CYS A 148 -5.82 3.91 -11.10
C CYS A 148 -6.01 3.16 -12.43
N ILE A 149 -7.03 2.32 -12.60
CA ILE A 149 -7.28 1.68 -13.90
C ILE A 149 -7.44 2.75 -14.99
N GLY A 150 -6.62 2.63 -16.03
CA GLY A 150 -6.57 3.56 -17.17
C GLY A 150 -5.72 4.82 -16.94
N VAL A 151 -5.07 4.97 -15.78
CA VAL A 151 -4.12 6.05 -15.48
C VAL A 151 -2.87 5.49 -14.78
N ASN A 152 -1.84 6.31 -14.63
CA ASN A 152 -0.62 5.88 -13.95
C ASN A 152 -0.67 6.24 -12.46
N ALA A 153 -0.23 5.30 -11.62
CA ALA A 153 0.15 5.58 -10.24
C ALA A 153 1.67 5.81 -10.16
N THR A 154 2.11 6.66 -9.25
CA THR A 154 3.54 6.82 -8.92
C THR A 154 3.82 6.24 -7.55
N ILE A 155 4.85 5.39 -7.46
CA ILE A 155 5.22 4.68 -6.23
C ILE A 155 6.65 5.06 -5.87
N LYS A 156 6.86 5.45 -4.62
CA LYS A 156 8.18 5.76 -4.05
C LYS A 156 8.29 5.10 -2.68
N TYR A 157 9.50 4.94 -2.19
CA TYR A 157 9.73 4.63 -0.79
C TYR A 157 10.81 5.52 -0.18
N THR A 158 10.77 5.62 1.14
CA THR A 158 11.78 6.35 1.91
C THR A 158 12.40 5.45 2.96
N VAL A 159 13.69 5.64 3.19
CA VAL A 159 14.46 4.96 4.24
C VAL A 159 15.00 6.01 5.20
N VAL A 160 14.81 5.78 6.50
CA VAL A 160 15.51 6.53 7.57
C VAL A 160 16.40 5.55 8.32
N ARG A 161 17.70 5.85 8.37
CA ARG A 161 18.74 4.99 8.97
C ARG A 161 19.27 5.59 10.27
N PRO A 162 19.04 4.95 11.42
CA PRO A 162 19.64 5.38 12.67
C PRO A 162 21.18 5.37 12.62
N PRO A 163 21.86 6.22 13.40
CA PRO A 163 21.29 7.23 14.30
C PRO A 163 20.85 8.51 13.57
N SER A 164 21.01 8.57 12.24
CA SER A 164 20.55 9.71 11.45
C SER A 164 19.02 9.72 11.39
N ASN A 165 18.45 10.92 11.39
CA ASN A 165 17.04 11.14 11.07
C ASN A 165 16.85 11.63 9.63
N GLU A 166 17.88 11.50 8.80
CA GLU A 166 17.82 11.85 7.39
C GLU A 166 16.88 10.91 6.63
N VAL A 167 16.03 11.50 5.79
CA VAL A 167 15.09 10.78 4.93
C VAL A 167 15.73 10.60 3.56
N HIS A 168 16.20 9.38 3.28
CA HIS A 168 16.68 8.99 1.96
C HIS A 168 15.49 8.54 1.10
N ARG A 169 15.50 8.90 -0.19
CA ARG A 169 14.38 8.69 -1.11
C ARG A 169 14.78 7.80 -2.27
N SER A 170 13.89 6.90 -2.66
CA SER A 170 14.05 6.08 -3.84
C SER A 170 13.84 6.84 -5.14
N LEU A 171 14.29 6.23 -6.25
CA LEU A 171 13.73 6.52 -7.56
C LEU A 171 12.22 6.17 -7.60
N ALA A 172 11.50 6.77 -8.54
CA ALA A 172 10.05 6.66 -8.64
C ALA A 172 9.66 5.60 -9.67
N LEU A 173 8.81 4.66 -9.28
CA LEU A 173 8.15 3.75 -10.20
C LEU A 173 6.86 4.41 -10.73
N SER A 174 6.69 4.46 -12.06
CA SER A 174 5.41 4.78 -12.70
C SER A 174 4.69 3.49 -13.10
N LEU A 175 3.64 3.12 -12.37
CA LEU A 175 2.84 1.93 -12.61
C LEU A 175 1.64 2.25 -13.52
N THR A 176 1.57 1.62 -14.68
CA THR A 176 0.41 1.64 -15.57
C THR A 176 -0.55 0.54 -15.14
N VAL A 177 -1.74 0.92 -14.63
CA VAL A 177 -2.76 -0.06 -14.27
C VAL A 177 -3.72 -0.25 -15.44
N MET A 178 -3.59 -1.39 -16.10
CA MET A 178 -4.43 -1.83 -17.19
C MET A 178 -5.65 -2.59 -16.67
N GLY A 179 -6.70 -2.61 -17.47
CA GLY A 179 -7.84 -3.49 -17.23
C GLY A 179 -8.96 -3.32 -18.26
N HIS A 180 -9.24 -2.08 -18.66
CA HIS A 180 -10.11 -1.77 -19.79
C HIS A 180 -9.68 -0.46 -20.45
N SER A 181 -10.01 -0.32 -21.72
CA SER A 181 -9.87 0.94 -22.46
C SER A 181 -11.23 1.65 -22.48
N GLY A 182 -11.27 2.85 -21.89
CA GLY A 182 -12.39 3.79 -22.09
C GLY A 182 -13.50 3.75 -21.03
N ALA A 183 -13.71 4.94 -20.45
CA ALA A 183 -14.99 5.47 -19.97
C ALA A 183 -15.70 4.86 -18.74
N ILE A 184 -15.17 3.86 -18.03
CA ILE A 184 -15.76 3.48 -16.73
C ILE A 184 -15.18 4.35 -15.62
N THR A 185 -15.61 5.61 -15.60
CA THR A 185 -15.15 6.61 -14.64
C THR A 185 -15.83 6.44 -13.29
N ALA A 186 -15.27 7.12 -12.29
CA ALA A 186 -15.90 7.24 -10.99
C ALA A 186 -17.36 7.70 -11.12
N PRO A 187 -18.27 7.17 -10.28
CA PRO A 187 -19.64 7.64 -10.26
C PRO A 187 -19.71 9.09 -9.74
N THR A 188 -20.88 9.72 -9.86
CA THR A 188 -21.14 11.07 -9.35
C THR A 188 -22.31 11.07 -8.39
N ILE A 189 -22.30 11.95 -7.40
CA ILE A 189 -23.47 12.21 -6.58
C ILE A 189 -24.37 13.20 -7.33
N ASN A 190 -25.58 12.76 -7.65
CA ASN A 190 -26.55 13.51 -8.44
C ASN A 190 -27.80 13.83 -7.60
N SER A 191 -27.58 14.40 -6.42
CA SER A 191 -28.64 14.88 -5.51
C SER A 191 -28.05 15.83 -4.47
N PRO A 192 -28.75 16.92 -4.09
CA PRO A 192 -28.33 17.77 -2.97
C PRO A 192 -28.30 17.03 -1.63
N ASP A 193 -29.06 15.94 -1.51
CA ASP A 193 -29.19 15.15 -0.27
C ASP A 193 -28.28 13.91 -0.28
N ASN A 194 -27.38 13.81 -1.27
CA ASN A 194 -26.44 12.70 -1.48
C ASN A 194 -27.08 11.30 -1.50
N ASN A 195 -28.36 11.19 -1.85
CA ASN A 195 -29.09 9.92 -1.89
C ASN A 195 -29.13 9.26 -3.27
N ASN A 196 -28.52 9.87 -4.28
CA ASN A 196 -28.55 9.38 -5.66
C ASN A 196 -27.13 9.36 -6.25
N LEU A 197 -26.68 8.16 -6.60
CA LEU A 197 -25.43 7.91 -7.30
C LEU A 197 -25.73 7.73 -8.80
N ARG A 198 -25.18 8.60 -9.64
CA ARG A 198 -25.25 8.48 -11.09
C ARG A 198 -23.96 7.85 -11.62
N VAL A 199 -24.13 6.82 -12.44
CA VAL A 199 -23.02 6.20 -13.18
C VAL A 199 -23.23 6.43 -14.68
N GLN A 200 -22.13 6.56 -15.43
CA GLN A 200 -22.15 6.90 -16.86
C GLN A 200 -21.26 5.94 -17.66
N PHE A 201 -21.67 5.64 -18.89
CA PHE A 201 -20.97 4.73 -19.81
C PHE A 201 -21.40 5.01 -21.27
N ALA A 202 -20.67 4.42 -22.22
CA ALA A 202 -21.04 4.45 -23.63
C ALA A 202 -22.40 3.77 -23.84
N THR A 203 -23.25 4.26 -24.76
CA THR A 203 -24.58 3.68 -24.98
C THR A 203 -24.50 2.24 -25.48
N ASP A 204 -25.03 1.30 -24.70
CA ASP A 204 -25.20 -0.11 -25.08
C ASP A 204 -26.16 -0.81 -24.07
N TYR A 205 -26.30 -2.13 -24.22
CA TYR A 205 -27.04 -3.00 -23.32
C TYR A 205 -26.15 -3.61 -22.23
N TYR A 206 -26.41 -3.21 -20.98
CA TYR A 206 -25.57 -3.57 -19.84
C TYR A 206 -26.39 -4.00 -18.62
N SER A 207 -25.71 -4.69 -17.71
CA SER A 207 -26.07 -4.75 -16.29
C SER A 207 -25.04 -3.99 -15.46
N ALA A 208 -25.51 -3.23 -14.46
CA ALA A 208 -24.67 -2.47 -13.54
C ALA A 208 -25.08 -2.69 -12.07
N GLN A 209 -24.11 -2.59 -11.17
CA GLN A 209 -24.30 -2.68 -9.73
C GLN A 209 -23.44 -1.62 -9.03
N ALA A 210 -24.02 -0.81 -8.16
CA ALA A 210 -23.28 0.16 -7.35
C ALA A 210 -22.85 -0.45 -6.02
N ARG A 211 -21.69 -0.05 -5.52
CA ARG A 211 -21.15 -0.46 -4.23
C ARG A 211 -20.84 0.77 -3.38
N PHE A 212 -21.32 0.72 -2.15
CA PHE A 212 -21.21 1.77 -1.14
C PHE A 212 -20.25 1.27 -0.05
N ILE A 213 -19.10 1.90 0.09
CA ILE A 213 -17.99 1.41 0.91
C ILE A 213 -17.73 2.38 2.06
N GLY A 214 -17.90 1.91 3.29
CA GLY A 214 -17.76 2.70 4.51
C GLY A 214 -17.50 1.77 5.70
N LEU A 215 -18.17 2.01 6.82
CA LEU A 215 -18.16 1.11 7.98
C LEU A 215 -18.57 -0.32 7.61
N THR A 216 -19.54 -0.43 6.71
CA THR A 216 -19.90 -1.67 6.03
C THR A 216 -19.87 -1.45 4.52
N THR A 217 -19.79 -2.54 3.77
CA THR A 217 -19.94 -2.50 2.31
C THR A 217 -21.35 -2.98 1.96
N VAL A 218 -22.10 -2.15 1.24
CA VAL A 218 -23.45 -2.47 0.73
C VAL A 218 -23.42 -2.40 -0.78
N GLU A 219 -24.06 -3.35 -1.44
CA GLU A 219 -24.24 -3.34 -2.89
C GLU A 219 -25.71 -3.10 -3.23
N SER A 220 -25.95 -2.33 -4.29
CA SER A 220 -27.30 -2.18 -4.84
C SER A 220 -27.76 -3.49 -5.49
N PRO A 221 -29.07 -3.65 -5.73
CA PRO A 221 -29.54 -4.61 -6.72
C PRO A 221 -28.89 -4.38 -8.08
N ILE A 222 -28.68 -5.45 -8.84
CA ILE A 222 -28.23 -5.35 -10.23
C ILE A 222 -29.36 -4.76 -11.06
N LYS A 223 -29.04 -3.75 -11.88
CA LYS A 223 -29.98 -3.15 -12.82
C LYS A 223 -29.55 -3.43 -14.25
N GLN A 224 -30.48 -3.91 -15.08
CA GLN A 224 -30.31 -3.99 -16.54
C GLN A 224 -30.78 -2.68 -17.16
N PHE A 225 -30.07 -2.19 -18.16
CA PHE A 225 -30.36 -0.89 -18.76
C PHE A 225 -29.87 -0.80 -20.20
N ASN A 226 -30.58 0.02 -20.99
CA ASN A 226 -30.22 0.42 -22.34
C ASN A 226 -30.17 1.97 -22.38
N GLY A 227 -28.97 2.53 -22.53
CA GLY A 227 -28.73 3.97 -22.55
C GLY A 227 -27.32 4.32 -22.09
N ASN A 228 -27.09 5.57 -21.68
CA ASN A 228 -25.76 6.11 -21.34
C ASN A 228 -25.55 6.48 -19.86
N TYR A 229 -26.56 6.36 -19.01
CA TYR A 229 -26.43 6.54 -17.56
C TYR A 229 -27.46 5.73 -16.78
N ILE A 230 -27.16 5.43 -15.52
CA ILE A 230 -28.15 4.88 -14.59
C ILE A 230 -27.96 5.49 -13.20
N ASN A 231 -29.09 5.72 -12.53
CA ASN A 231 -29.12 6.22 -11.16
C ASN A 231 -29.36 5.06 -10.18
N PHE A 232 -28.61 5.06 -9.09
CA PHE A 232 -28.78 4.18 -7.94
C PHE A 232 -29.15 5.01 -6.72
N THR A 233 -30.24 4.65 -6.07
CA THR A 233 -30.56 5.19 -4.76
C THR A 233 -29.57 4.61 -3.75
N ILE A 234 -28.92 5.47 -2.98
CA ILE A 234 -28.02 5.04 -1.91
C ILE A 234 -28.86 4.55 -0.73
N ASP A 235 -28.48 3.42 -0.14
CA ASP A 235 -29.21 2.85 0.98
C ASP A 235 -29.22 3.82 2.17
N GLN A 236 -30.43 4.14 2.67
CA GLN A 236 -30.59 5.17 3.69
C GLN A 236 -30.01 4.74 5.04
N THR A 237 -30.10 3.45 5.37
CA THR A 237 -29.55 2.92 6.63
C THR A 237 -28.04 3.05 6.64
N TRP A 238 -27.40 2.64 5.53
CA TRP A 238 -25.98 2.78 5.31
C TRP A 238 -25.53 4.24 5.30
N LEU A 239 -26.26 5.12 4.59
CA LEU A 239 -25.96 6.55 4.53
C LEU A 239 -26.00 7.18 5.92
N ASN A 240 -27.00 6.82 6.74
CA ASN A 240 -27.12 7.30 8.12
C ASN A 240 -25.97 6.82 9.02
N ALA A 241 -25.53 5.57 8.87
CA ALA A 241 -24.44 5.01 9.66
C ALA A 241 -23.07 5.65 9.34
N ASN A 242 -22.90 6.14 8.11
CA ASN A 242 -21.62 6.68 7.61
C ASN A 242 -21.56 8.21 7.59
N ARG A 243 -22.49 8.91 8.26
CA ARG A 243 -22.51 10.38 8.32
C ARG A 243 -21.21 10.95 8.89
N GLY A 244 -20.74 12.04 8.28
CA GLY A 244 -19.52 12.75 8.69
C GLY A 244 -18.22 11.93 8.56
N ARG A 245 -18.25 10.81 7.82
CA ARG A 245 -17.09 9.95 7.60
C ARG A 245 -16.73 9.91 6.12
N PRO A 246 -15.43 9.70 5.81
CA PRO A 246 -15.04 9.41 4.44
C PRO A 246 -15.63 8.08 4.00
N VAL A 247 -16.20 8.08 2.80
CA VAL A 247 -16.73 6.89 2.13
C VAL A 247 -16.26 6.81 0.69
N LEU A 248 -16.32 5.61 0.13
CA LEU A 248 -15.99 5.36 -1.27
C LEU A 248 -17.23 4.83 -1.99
N PHE A 249 -17.34 5.21 -3.27
CA PHE A 249 -18.32 4.65 -4.18
C PHE A 249 -17.62 4.14 -5.42
N ASN A 250 -17.98 2.94 -5.84
CA ASN A 250 -17.63 2.43 -7.15
C ASN A 250 -18.81 1.64 -7.71
N TRP A 251 -18.68 1.19 -8.96
CA TRP A 251 -19.70 0.39 -9.59
C TRP A 251 -19.08 -0.62 -10.55
N SER A 252 -19.80 -1.70 -10.77
CA SER A 252 -19.44 -2.74 -11.72
C SER A 252 -20.33 -2.65 -12.96
N LEU A 253 -19.75 -2.97 -14.11
CA LEU A 253 -20.39 -2.97 -15.41
C LEU A 253 -20.14 -4.31 -16.10
N LYS A 254 -21.21 -4.92 -16.59
CA LYS A 254 -21.15 -6.14 -17.40
C LYS A 254 -21.98 -5.94 -18.66
N ARG A 255 -21.34 -6.06 -19.83
CA ARG A 255 -22.02 -6.01 -21.13
C ARG A 255 -22.80 -7.30 -21.36
N PHE A 256 -23.97 -7.20 -21.97
CA PHE A 256 -24.75 -8.39 -22.28
C PHE A 256 -23.99 -9.33 -23.23
N GLY A 257 -24.08 -10.63 -22.99
CA GLY A 257 -23.31 -11.65 -23.74
C GLY A 257 -21.81 -11.72 -23.39
N ASN A 258 -21.30 -10.86 -22.51
CA ASN A 258 -19.94 -10.94 -21.98
C ASN A 258 -19.97 -11.52 -20.56
N SER A 259 -19.01 -12.38 -20.21
CA SER A 259 -18.83 -12.89 -18.84
C SER A 259 -18.05 -11.93 -17.94
N GLN A 260 -17.19 -11.08 -18.53
CA GLN A 260 -16.32 -10.17 -17.81
C GLN A 260 -17.11 -9.06 -17.10
N ILE A 261 -16.74 -8.82 -15.84
CA ILE A 261 -17.20 -7.69 -15.04
C ILE A 261 -16.07 -6.67 -15.01
N PHE A 262 -16.40 -5.40 -15.24
CA PHE A 262 -15.47 -4.29 -15.16
C PHE A 262 -15.81 -3.39 -14.00
N TYR A 263 -14.82 -2.92 -13.26
CA TYR A 263 -14.96 -1.95 -12.19
C TYR A 263 -14.67 -0.53 -12.68
N SER A 264 -15.44 0.41 -12.15
CA SER A 264 -15.17 1.83 -12.27
C SER A 264 -14.00 2.27 -11.42
N GLN A 265 -13.44 3.44 -11.76
CA GLN A 265 -12.66 4.23 -10.80
C GLN A 265 -13.51 4.59 -9.56
N ILE A 266 -12.85 5.08 -8.52
CA ILE A 266 -13.44 5.33 -7.20
C ILE A 266 -13.85 6.80 -7.07
N LEU A 267 -15.08 7.04 -6.60
CA LEU A 267 -15.49 8.34 -6.06
C LEU A 267 -15.23 8.35 -4.55
N ARG A 268 -14.47 9.33 -4.07
CA ARG A 268 -14.22 9.55 -2.64
C ARG A 268 -15.08 10.72 -2.15
N VAL A 269 -15.84 10.51 -1.08
CA VAL A 269 -16.66 11.56 -0.46
C VAL A 269 -16.28 11.66 1.01
N ASN A 270 -15.64 12.77 1.40
CA ASN A 270 -15.16 12.98 2.76
C ASN A 270 -16.27 13.38 3.74
N ASP A 271 -17.37 13.95 3.23
CA ASP A 271 -18.50 14.39 4.03
C ASP A 271 -19.83 14.20 3.27
N LEU A 272 -20.56 13.14 3.63
CA LEU A 272 -21.92 12.91 3.14
C LEU A 272 -22.87 13.93 3.76
N LYS A 273 -23.06 15.06 3.07
CA LYS A 273 -24.12 16.04 3.34
C LYS A 273 -25.50 15.37 3.35
N TYR A 274 -26.29 15.70 4.37
CA TYR A 274 -27.72 15.42 4.45
C TYR A 274 -28.44 16.76 4.51
N LYS A 275 -29.53 16.92 3.76
CA LYS A 275 -30.54 17.92 4.11
C LYS A 275 -31.39 17.30 5.19
N GLU A 276 -31.35 17.86 6.41
CA GLU A 276 -32.41 17.57 7.38
C GLU A 276 -33.76 17.78 6.69
N VAL A 277 -34.60 16.74 6.69
CA VAL A 277 -36.01 16.95 6.41
C VAL A 277 -36.44 17.95 7.48
N ASP A 278 -36.61 19.21 7.08
CA ASP A 278 -37.09 20.26 7.97
C ASP A 278 -38.40 19.74 8.57
N PRO A 279 -38.49 19.54 9.90
CA PRO A 279 -39.75 19.18 10.51
C PRO A 279 -40.84 20.26 10.28
N GLY A 280 -40.46 21.43 9.75
CA GLY A 280 -41.32 22.57 9.45
C GLY A 280 -42.17 22.53 8.17
N THR A 281 -42.03 21.55 7.28
CA THR A 281 -43.01 21.33 6.19
C THR A 281 -43.86 20.10 6.45
N ILE A 282 -44.60 20.13 7.56
CA ILE A 282 -45.89 19.46 7.60
C ILE A 282 -46.75 20.27 6.63
N GLU A 283 -47.00 19.76 5.41
CA GLU A 283 -48.17 20.19 4.65
C GLU A 283 -49.33 20.22 5.63
N GLN A 284 -49.98 21.37 5.76
CA GLN A 284 -51.05 21.60 6.71
C GLN A 284 -52.19 20.62 6.40
N PHE A 285 -52.11 19.40 6.92
CA PHE A 285 -53.11 18.38 6.72
C PHE A 285 -54.38 18.87 7.42
N ASP A 286 -55.46 18.91 6.65
CA ASP A 286 -56.82 19.18 7.11
C ASP A 286 -57.08 18.42 8.44
N PRO A 287 -57.53 19.11 9.50
CA PRO A 287 -57.88 18.49 10.78
C PRO A 287 -58.77 17.24 10.65
N ALA A 288 -59.60 17.14 9.60
CA ALA A 288 -60.42 15.96 9.33
C ALA A 288 -59.61 14.71 8.97
N THR A 289 -58.46 14.85 8.29
CA THR A 289 -57.61 13.71 7.89
C THR A 289 -56.81 13.15 9.08
N ARG A 290 -56.44 14.01 10.03
CA ARG A 290 -55.74 13.63 11.26
C ARG A 290 -56.59 12.69 12.13
N ASP A 291 -57.89 12.94 12.19
CA ASP A 291 -58.83 12.15 13.00
C ASP A 291 -59.10 10.77 12.39
N ALA A 292 -59.10 10.66 11.05
CA ALA A 292 -59.19 9.39 10.34
C ALA A 292 -57.94 8.51 10.53
N ILE A 293 -56.75 9.10 10.48
CA ILE A 293 -55.48 8.38 10.69
C ILE A 293 -55.34 7.94 12.15
N GLN A 294 -55.73 8.77 13.13
CA GLN A 294 -55.74 8.35 14.54
C GLN A 294 -56.74 7.22 14.82
N ARG A 295 -57.93 7.24 14.20
CA ARG A 295 -58.91 6.13 14.32
C ARG A 295 -58.40 4.85 13.66
N PHE A 296 -57.63 4.93 12.57
CA PHE A 296 -57.01 3.77 11.92
C PHE A 296 -55.86 3.18 12.76
N ILE A 297 -55.00 4.01 13.35
CA ILE A 297 -53.90 3.56 14.21
C ILE A 297 -54.42 2.97 15.53
N ALA A 298 -55.46 3.58 16.13
CA ALA A 298 -56.09 3.05 17.34
C ALA A 298 -56.78 1.70 17.11
N SER A 299 -57.44 1.50 15.96
CA SER A 299 -58.07 0.23 15.60
C SER A 299 -57.04 -0.87 15.25
N ALA A 300 -55.92 -0.53 14.62
CA ALA A 300 -54.81 -1.45 14.39
C ALA A 300 -54.15 -1.93 15.71
N TYR A 301 -54.00 -1.06 16.71
CA TYR A 301 -53.47 -1.43 18.03
C TYR A 301 -54.40 -2.34 18.83
N VAL A 302 -55.72 -2.17 18.71
CA VAL A 302 -56.71 -3.04 19.36
C VAL A 302 -56.75 -4.42 18.70
N LEU A 303 -56.62 -4.48 17.36
CA LEU A 303 -56.59 -5.75 16.61
C LEU A 303 -55.32 -6.56 16.92
N ILE A 304 -54.17 -5.91 17.03
CA ILE A 304 -52.90 -6.55 17.40
C ILE A 304 -52.94 -7.09 18.84
N LYS A 305 -53.53 -6.36 19.80
CA LYS A 305 -53.67 -6.86 21.19
C LYS A 305 -54.62 -8.06 21.33
N LEU A 306 -55.60 -8.22 20.43
CA LEU A 306 -56.50 -9.38 20.41
C LEU A 306 -55.86 -10.62 19.76
N LEU A 307 -54.94 -10.44 18.80
CA LEU A 307 -54.23 -11.53 18.12
C LEU A 307 -53.13 -12.19 18.98
N PHE A 308 -52.62 -11.53 20.02
CA PHE A 308 -51.59 -12.05 20.93
C PHE A 308 -52.12 -12.52 22.30
N LYS A 309 -53.44 -12.79 22.42
CA LYS A 309 -54.06 -13.38 23.63
C LYS A 309 -54.83 -14.69 23.36
N ARG A 310 -54.37 -15.50 22.40
CA ARG A 310 -54.68 -16.94 22.33
C ARG A 310 -53.41 -17.73 22.16
#